data_AF-A0A4Q5WX54-F1
#
_entry.id   AF-A0A4Q5WX54-F1
#
_cell.length_a   1.000
_cell.length_b   1.000
_cell.length_c   1.000
_cell.angle_alpha   90.00
_cell.angle_beta   90.00
_cell.angle_gamma   90.00
#
_symmetry.space_group_name_H-M   'P 1'
#
loop_
_entity.id
_entity.type
_entity.pdbx_description
1 polymer ?
#
loop_
_entity_poly.entity_id
_entity_poly.type
_entity_poly.pdbx_seq_one_letter_code
_entity_poly.pdbx_strand_id
1 'polypeptide(L)'
;MQEEFTVVIDFVRYHFKRIYHPELALTYHVHFNAGFHATVFRMRRNISGSWKILPMQLPLYVSKCEAQFHTAIEKNEQLLKDFAASGGEA
;
A
#
# COMPACT_ATOMS: atom_id res chain seq x y z
N MET A 1 10.33 -10.90 7.33
CA MET A 1 9.48 -9.70 7.49
C MET A 1 8.98 -9.27 6.11
N GLN A 2 7.66 -9.27 5.85
CA GLN A 2 7.16 -8.85 4.53
C GLN A 2 6.82 -7.36 4.57
N GLU A 3 7.81 -6.54 4.22
CA GLU A 3 7.64 -5.11 3.95
C GLU A 3 6.95 -4.86 2.59
N GLU A 4 6.73 -5.93 1.84
CA GLU A 4 6.14 -5.91 0.52
C GLU A 4 5.06 -6.99 0.41
N PHE A 5 3.95 -6.68 -0.23
CA PHE A 5 2.87 -7.63 -0.48
C PHE A 5 2.21 -7.34 -1.83
N THR A 6 1.42 -8.29 -2.32
CA THR A 6 0.72 -8.16 -3.61
C THR A 6 -0.76 -8.42 -3.42
N VAL A 7 -1.58 -7.59 -4.06
CA VAL A 7 -3.03 -7.80 -4.17
C VAL A 7 -3.41 -7.83 -5.64
N VAL A 8 -4.35 -8.70 -5.99
CA VAL A 8 -4.98 -8.70 -7.32
C VAL A 8 -6.39 -8.13 -7.17
N ILE A 9 -6.70 -7.08 -7.93
CA ILE A 9 -8.02 -6.44 -7.95
C ILE A 9 -8.42 -6.28 -9.41
N ASP A 10 -9.58 -6.80 -9.79
CA ASP A 10 -10.10 -6.76 -11.16
C ASP A 10 -9.05 -7.19 -12.20
N PHE A 11 -8.36 -8.31 -11.93
CA PHE A 11 -7.27 -8.89 -12.74
C PHE A 11 -5.99 -8.05 -12.85
N VAL A 12 -5.92 -6.89 -12.21
CA VAL A 12 -4.71 -6.07 -12.12
C VAL A 12 -3.92 -6.43 -10.87
N ARG A 13 -2.63 -6.73 -11.06
CA ARG A 13 -1.70 -7.02 -9.97
C ARG A 13 -1.09 -5.73 -9.44
N TYR A 14 -1.37 -5.43 -8.17
CA TYR A 14 -0.81 -4.30 -7.44
C TYR A 14 0.22 -4.81 -6.44
N HIS A 15 1.45 -4.34 -6.58
CA HIS A 15 2.55 -4.66 -5.66
C HIS A 15 2.77 -3.48 -4.73
N PHE A 16 2.60 -3.72 -3.44
CA PHE A 16 2.72 -2.74 -2.37
C PHE A 16 4.09 -2.88 -1.72
N LYS A 17 4.79 -1.77 -1.61
CA LYS A 17 6.05 -1.66 -0.89
C LYS A 17 5.93 -0.63 0.21
N ARG A 18 6.17 -1.06 1.45
CA ARG A 18 6.20 -0.20 2.62
C ARG A 18 7.49 0.61 2.62
N ILE A 19 7.39 1.93 2.72
CA ILE A 19 8.53 2.84 2.68
C ILE A 19 8.64 3.55 4.03
N TYR A 20 9.71 3.24 4.75
CA TYR A 20 10.07 3.89 5.99
C TYR A 20 11.11 4.99 5.75
N HIS A 21 10.92 6.15 6.37
CA HIS A 21 11.90 7.23 6.41
C HIS A 21 11.83 7.88 7.79
N PRO A 22 12.97 8.17 8.44
CA PRO A 22 12.98 8.70 9.81
C PRO A 22 12.26 10.05 9.96
N GLU A 23 12.28 10.86 8.92
CA GLU A 23 11.73 12.24 8.94
C GLU A 23 10.40 12.40 8.19
N LEU A 24 9.90 11.33 7.55
CA LEU A 24 8.66 11.41 6.77
C LEU A 24 7.64 10.41 7.30
N ALA A 25 6.37 10.78 7.19
CA ALA A 25 5.28 9.87 7.50
C ALA A 25 5.37 8.59 6.64
N LEU A 26 5.00 7.46 7.24
CA LEU A 26 4.96 6.16 6.58
C LEU A 26 4.15 6.23 5.29
N THR A 27 4.73 5.72 4.20
CA THR A 27 4.05 5.66 2.91
C THR A 27 4.14 4.26 2.32
N TYR A 28 3.18 3.95 1.46
CA TYR A 28 3.22 2.78 0.60
C TYR A 28 3.40 3.20 -0.85
N HIS A 29 4.36 2.59 -1.52
CA HIS A 29 4.47 2.64 -2.97
C HIS A 29 3.63 1.50 -3.55
N VAL A 30 2.74 1.83 -4.48
CA VAL A 30 1.87 0.86 -5.15
C VAL A 30 2.24 0.83 -6.61
N HIS A 31 2.82 -0.29 -7.02
CA HIS A 31 3.31 -0.55 -8.37
C HIS A 31 2.28 -1.41 -9.11
N PHE A 32 1.96 -1.03 -10.34
CA PHE A 32 1.14 -1.85 -11.23
C PHE A 32 1.51 -1.59 -12.68
N ASN A 33 1.19 -2.54 -13.55
CA ASN A 33 1.40 -2.40 -14.99
C ASN A 33 0.06 -2.02 -15.65
N ALA A 34 0.03 -0.87 -16.32
CA ALA A 34 -1.07 -0.43 -17.15
C ALA A 34 -0.65 -0.60 -18.62
N GLY A 35 -0.91 -1.77 -19.20
CA GLY A 35 -0.42 -2.11 -20.54
C GLY A 35 1.12 -2.14 -20.57
N PHE A 36 1.73 -1.28 -21.39
CA PHE A 36 3.19 -1.19 -21.54
C PHE A 36 3.88 -0.28 -20.50
N HIS A 37 3.11 0.40 -19.65
CA HIS A 37 3.65 1.37 -18.70
C HIS A 37 3.58 0.84 -17.27
N ALA A 38 4.75 0.69 -16.65
CA ALA A 38 4.84 0.53 -15.20
C ALA A 38 4.47 1.86 -14.55
N THR A 39 3.41 1.85 -13.73
CA THR A 39 2.93 3.02 -13.00
C THR A 39 3.14 2.81 -11.51
N VAL A 40 3.57 3.85 -10.82
CA VAL A 40 3.75 3.85 -9.38
C VAL A 40 3.02 5.03 -8.79
N PHE A 41 2.22 4.79 -7.75
CA PHE A 41 1.61 5.83 -6.94
C PHE A 41 1.87 5.60 -5.46
N ARG A 42 1.57 6.62 -4.66
CA ARG A 42 1.82 6.61 -3.22
C ARG A 42 0.53 6.64 -2.45
N MET A 43 0.47 5.86 -1.37
CA MET A 43 -0.56 5.96 -0.36
C MET A 43 0.03 6.40 0.97
N ARG A 44 -0.69 7.27 1.67
CA ARG A 44 -0.31 7.79 2.99
C ARG A 44 -1.54 7.91 3.86
N ARG A 45 -1.38 7.81 5.17
CA ARG A 45 -2.42 8.19 6.12
C ARG A 45 -2.72 9.69 6.02
N ASN A 46 -4.00 10.03 5.96
CA ASN A 46 -4.46 11.40 6.09
C ASN A 46 -4.53 11.80 7.58
N ILE A 47 -5.04 13.01 7.85
CA ILE A 47 -5.21 13.52 9.22
C ILE A 47 -6.17 12.68 10.08
N SER A 48 -7.10 11.94 9.48
CA SER A 48 -8.01 11.02 10.19
C SER A 48 -7.42 9.63 10.38
N GLY A 49 -6.17 9.41 9.97
CA GLY A 49 -5.49 8.11 10.07
C GLY A 49 -5.82 7.11 8.96
N SER A 50 -6.65 7.47 7.99
CA SER A 50 -7.05 6.59 6.89
C SER A 50 -6.04 6.65 5.74
N TRP A 51 -5.66 5.50 5.18
CA TRP A 51 -4.84 5.43 3.97
C TRP A 51 -5.57 6.01 2.75
N LYS A 52 -4.91 6.95 2.09
CA LYS A 52 -5.41 7.63 0.89
C LYS A 52 -4.34 7.66 -0.19
N ILE A 53 -4.78 7.60 -1.44
CA ILE A 53 -3.93 7.85 -2.60
C ILE A 53 -3.51 9.32 -2.55
N LEU A 54 -2.21 9.58 -2.66
CA LEU A 54 -1.72 10.95 -2.78
C LEU A 54 -2.12 11.54 -4.14
N PRO A 55 -2.48 12.84 -4.20
CA PRO A 55 -2.96 13.45 -5.44
C PRO A 55 -2.01 13.24 -6.63
N MET A 56 -2.48 12.52 -7.64
CA MET A 56 -1.83 12.38 -8.94
C MET A 56 -2.86 11.94 -10.00
N GLN A 57 -2.49 12.04 -11.27
CA GLN A 57 -3.31 11.51 -12.35
C GLN A 57 -3.18 9.98 -12.39
N LEU A 58 -4.29 9.28 -12.17
CA LEU A 58 -4.39 7.83 -12.28
C LEU A 58 -5.59 7.46 -13.16
N PRO A 59 -5.55 6.30 -13.83
CA PRO A 59 -6.74 5.75 -14.47
C PRO A 59 -7.89 5.60 -13.46
N LEU A 60 -9.11 5.94 -13.89
CA LEU A 60 -10.28 5.95 -13.01
C LEU A 60 -10.50 4.63 -12.27
N TYR A 61 -10.23 3.49 -12.92
CA TYR A 61 -10.38 2.17 -12.30
C TYR A 61 -9.42 1.96 -11.11
N VAL A 62 -8.22 2.56 -11.15
CA VAL A 62 -7.26 2.51 -10.04
C VAL A 62 -7.75 3.37 -8.89
N SER A 63 -8.21 4.59 -9.16
CA SER A 63 -8.73 5.48 -8.11
C SER A 63 -9.96 4.91 -7.42
N LYS A 64 -10.80 4.16 -8.15
CA LYS A 64 -11.95 3.43 -7.58
C LYS A 64 -11.54 2.30 -6.64
N CYS A 65 -10.31 1.80 -6.75
CA CYS A 65 -9.79 0.73 -5.89
C CYS A 65 -9.26 1.22 -4.53
N GLU A 66 -9.31 2.54 -4.23
CA GLU A 66 -8.72 3.12 -3.01
C GLU A 66 -9.19 2.41 -1.72
N ALA A 67 -10.46 2.04 -1.62
CA ALA A 67 -11.00 1.35 -0.45
C ALA A 67 -10.42 -0.07 -0.28
N GLN A 68 -10.23 -0.81 -1.39
CA GLN A 68 -9.58 -2.11 -1.34
C GLN A 68 -8.10 -1.97 -0.96
N PHE A 69 -7.40 -0.96 -1.50
CA PHE A 69 -6.00 -0.70 -1.15
C PHE A 69 -5.84 -0.36 0.33
N HIS A 70 -6.69 0.51 0.86
CA HIS A 70 -6.76 0.83 2.28
C HIS A 70 -6.89 -0.44 3.13
N THR A 71 -7.85 -1.29 2.80
CA THR A 71 -8.11 -2.54 3.52
C THR A 71 -6.90 -3.49 3.47
N ALA A 72 -6.22 -3.58 2.33
CA ALA A 72 -5.04 -4.42 2.19
C ALA A 72 -3.86 -3.91 3.03
N ILE A 73 -3.62 -2.59 3.03
CA ILE A 73 -2.57 -1.98 3.83
C ILE A 73 -2.85 -2.17 5.32
N GLU A 74 -4.08 -1.94 5.78
CA GLU A 74 -4.43 -2.13 7.20
C GLU A 74 -4.24 -3.58 7.66
N LYS A 75 -4.61 -4.56 6.84
CA LYS A 75 -4.33 -5.97 7.13
C LYS A 75 -2.83 -6.24 7.26
N ASN A 76 -2.02 -5.70 6.35
CA ASN A 76 -0.57 -5.86 6.41
C ASN A 76 0.03 -5.21 7.67
N GLU A 77 -0.39 -3.98 7.99
CA GLU A 77 0.07 -3.29 9.21
C GLU A 77 -0.34 -4.04 10.48
N GLN A 78 -1.51 -4.67 10.51
CA GLN A 78 -1.92 -5.51 11.64
C GLN A 78 -1.03 -6.74 11.77
N LEU A 79 -0.77 -7.47 10.68
CA LEU A 79 0.13 -8.63 10.69
C LEU A 79 1.53 -8.27 11.17
N LEU A 80 2.06 -7.11 10.76
CA LEU A 80 3.36 -6.62 11.21
C LEU A 80 3.39 -6.31 12.70
N LYS A 81 2.31 -5.72 13.25
CA LYS A 81 2.18 -5.47 14.69
C LYS A 81 2.10 -6.76 15.49
N ASP A 82 1.29 -7.71 15.02
CA ASP A 82 1.11 -8.99 15.69
C ASP A 82 2.44 -9.76 15.74
N PHE A 83 3.21 -9.75 14.65
CA PHE A 83 4.55 -10.35 14.61
C PHE A 83 5.55 -9.66 15.55
N ALA A 84 5.53 -8.32 15.61
CA ALA A 84 6.38 -7.58 16.54
C ALA A 84 6.00 -7.84 18.01
N ALA A 85 4.71 -8.00 18.29
CA ALA A 85 4.19 -8.32 19.62
C ALA A 85 4.48 -9.78 20.03
N SER A 86 4.55 -10.71 19.09
CA SER A 86 4.85 -12.12 19.35
C SER A 86 6.33 -12.42 19.57
N GLY A 87 7.19 -11.40 19.71
CA GLY A 87 8.61 -11.58 20.06
C GLY A 87 9.52 -12.03 18.93
N GLY A 88 9.04 -12.08 17.68
CA GLY A 88 9.83 -12.25 16.45
C GLY A 88 11.13 -13.03 16.56
N GLU A 89 11.11 -14.28 17.07
CA GLU A 89 12.24 -15.19 16.91
C GLU A 89 12.31 -15.63 15.43
N ALA A 90 13.40 -15.25 14.77
CA ALA A 90 13.79 -15.69 13.44
C ALA A 90 14.95 -16.69 13.55
#